data_AF-A0A151WQN7-F1
#
_entry.id   AF-A0A151WQN7-F1
#
_cell.length_a   1.000
_cell.length_b   1.000
_cell.length_c   1.000
_cell.angle_alpha   90.00
_cell.angle_beta   90.00
_cell.angle_gamma   90.00
#
_symmetry.space_group_name_H-M   'P 1'
#
loop_
_entity.id
_entity.type
_entity.pdbx_description
1 polymer ?
#
loop_
_entity_poly.entity_id
_entity_poly.type
_entity_poly.pdbx_seq_one_letter_code
_entity_poly.pdbx_strand_id
1 'polypeptide(L)'
;MPFYQYNSFTGKLKPSTNFQPLYPISPLPLQKSEPVIIYDSIKTKPLTVTPKSGYCTNKPLTLDTTVWKKYKLFGEALRKDMPIHVSGGRKDKLLYGFIATYVGLCTLNSFYFIAKEVFFKN
;
A
#
# COMPACT_ATOMS: atom_id res chain seq x y z
N MET A 1 1.47 10.78 17.35
CA MET A 1 1.42 9.86 16.20
C MET A 1 0.41 10.42 15.21
N PRO A 2 0.77 10.67 13.93
CA PRO A 2 -0.20 11.09 12.93
C PRO A 2 -1.08 9.90 12.52
N PHE A 3 -2.39 10.05 12.71
CA PHE A 3 -3.37 9.05 12.30
C PHE A 3 -3.80 9.32 10.86
N TYR A 4 -3.85 8.28 10.04
CA TYR A 4 -4.25 8.40 8.63
C TYR A 4 -5.52 7.59 8.38
N GLN A 5 -6.47 8.17 7.67
CA GLN A 5 -7.68 7.53 7.20
C GLN A 5 -7.62 7.35 5.69
N TYR A 6 -8.05 6.18 5.23
CA TYR A 6 -8.16 5.89 3.81
C TYR A 6 -9.25 6.74 3.16
N ASN A 7 -8.87 7.51 2.15
CA ASN A 7 -9.82 8.24 1.31
C ASN A 7 -10.22 7.36 0.13
N SER A 8 -11.45 6.84 0.15
CA SER A 8 -11.98 5.96 -0.91
C SER A 8 -12.09 6.65 -2.28
N PHE A 9 -12.20 7.98 -2.32
CA PHE A 9 -12.31 8.73 -3.56
C PHE A 9 -10.95 8.93 -4.26
N THR A 10 -9.88 9.12 -3.49
CA THR A 10 -8.52 9.35 -4.06
C THR A 10 -7.60 8.14 -3.92
N GLY A 11 -7.99 7.10 -3.19
CA GLY A 11 -7.17 5.94 -2.88
C GLY A 11 -5.97 6.22 -1.96
N LYS A 12 -5.86 7.45 -1.42
CA LYS A 12 -4.72 7.89 -0.61
C LYS A 12 -5.07 7.93 0.88
N LEU A 13 -4.06 7.71 1.72
CA LEU A 13 -4.15 7.89 3.16
C LEU A 13 -4.07 9.40 3.47
N LYS A 14 -5.13 10.00 4.00
CA LYS A 14 -5.17 11.40 4.45
C LYS A 14 -5.07 11.45 5.97
N PRO A 15 -4.30 12.38 6.56
CA PRO A 15 -4.33 12.62 8.01
C PRO A 15 -5.77 12.82 8.48
N SER A 16 -6.19 12.05 9.48
CA SER A 16 -7.55 12.09 10.01
C SER A 16 -7.57 12.71 11.39
N THR A 17 -8.55 13.58 11.60
CA THR A 17 -8.84 14.20 12.89
C THR A 17 -9.98 13.49 13.65
N ASN A 18 -10.46 12.34 13.15
CA ASN A 18 -11.55 11.61 13.78
C ASN A 18 -11.13 11.06 15.15
N PHE A 19 -11.97 11.30 16.16
CA PHE A 19 -11.82 10.75 17.50
C PHE A 19 -11.98 9.23 17.46
N GLN A 20 -10.96 8.49 17.90
CA GLN A 20 -11.08 7.06 18.13
C GLN A 20 -11.45 6.82 19.59
N PRO A 21 -12.48 6.00 19.88
CA PRO A 21 -13.00 5.82 21.25
C PRO A 21 -11.99 5.21 22.23
N LEU A 22 -10.94 4.54 21.74
CA LEU A 22 -9.88 3.95 22.57
C LEU A 22 -8.72 4.91 22.87
N TYR A 23 -8.68 6.09 22.23
CA TYR A 23 -7.62 7.09 22.41
C TYR A 23 -8.26 8.49 22.41
N PRO A 24 -8.80 8.95 23.55
CA PRO A 24 -9.61 10.17 23.65
C PRO A 24 -8.80 11.48 23.57
N ILE A 25 -7.58 11.44 23.06
CA ILE A 25 -6.76 12.63 22.91
C ILE A 25 -7.05 13.20 21.53
N SER A 26 -7.84 14.27 21.50
CA SER A 26 -8.11 15.05 20.29
C SER A 26 -6.81 15.28 19.52
N PRO A 27 -6.75 15.01 18.21
CA PRO A 27 -5.64 15.45 17.39
C PRO A 27 -5.77 16.97 17.18
N LEU A 28 -5.55 17.75 18.25
CA LEU A 28 -5.04 19.09 18.04
C LEU A 28 -3.69 18.91 17.33
N PRO A 29 -3.44 19.61 16.20
CA PRO A 29 -2.12 19.63 15.62
C PRO A 29 -1.19 20.13 16.72
N LEU A 30 -0.41 19.21 17.27
CA LEU A 30 0.58 19.47 18.30
C LEU A 30 1.35 20.70 17.82
N GLN A 31 1.18 21.82 18.54
CA GLN A 31 1.90 23.05 18.24
C GLN A 31 3.35 22.66 17.99
N LYS A 32 3.93 23.21 16.91
CA LYS A 32 5.33 23.00 16.49
C LYS A 32 6.34 23.55 17.52
N SER A 33 6.09 23.43 18.81
CA SER A 33 7.15 23.44 19.80
C SER A 33 7.67 22.01 19.88
N GLU A 34 8.89 21.79 19.41
CA GLU A 34 9.64 20.59 19.79
C GLU A 34 9.44 20.36 21.30
N PRO A 35 9.22 19.10 21.73
CA PRO A 35 9.11 18.82 23.15
C PRO A 35 10.39 19.33 23.83
N VAL A 36 10.26 20.29 24.74
CA VAL A 36 11.36 20.74 25.59
C VAL A 36 11.58 19.61 26.59
N ILE A 37 12.40 18.64 26.20
CA ILE A 37 12.79 17.55 27.07
C ILE A 37 13.77 18.15 28.07
N ILE A 38 13.30 18.36 29.30
CA ILE A 38 14.15 18.72 30.42
C ILE A 38 14.87 17.44 30.85
N TYR A 39 16.18 17.39 30.64
CA TYR A 39 17.01 16.26 31.06
C TYR A 39 17.43 16.45 32.51
N ASP A 40 17.27 15.41 33.33
CA ASP A 40 17.73 15.40 34.74
C ASP A 40 19.25 15.58 34.90
N SER A 41 20.03 15.47 33.81
CA SER A 41 21.49 15.63 33.82
C SER A 41 22.02 16.23 32.52
N ILE A 42 23.03 17.10 32.62
CA ILE A 42 23.75 17.72 31.47
C ILE A 42 24.36 16.64 30.54
N LYS A 43 24.58 15.42 31.04
CA LYS A 43 25.19 14.33 30.28
C LYS A 43 24.20 13.52 29.44
N THR A 44 22.91 13.56 29.74
CA THR A 44 21.89 12.79 29.03
C THR A 44 21.28 13.61 27.90
N LYS A 45 22.08 13.96 26.89
CA LYS A 45 21.51 14.53 25.64
C LYS A 45 20.74 13.42 24.90
N PRO A 46 19.63 13.74 24.20
CA PRO A 46 18.95 12.76 23.39
C PRO A 46 19.90 12.35 22.27
N LEU A 47 20.06 11.06 22.04
CA LEU A 47 20.80 10.60 20.89
C LEU A 47 19.98 10.97 19.65
N THR A 48 20.38 12.03 18.94
CA THR A 48 19.77 12.39 17.66
C THR A 48 20.13 11.28 16.67
N VAL A 49 19.27 10.28 16.53
CA VAL A 49 19.39 9.29 15.46
C VAL A 49 18.97 10.01 14.19
N THR A 50 19.89 10.72 13.55
CA THR A 50 19.69 11.23 12.20
C THR A 50 19.46 10.00 11.32
N PRO A 51 18.25 9.77 10.78
CA PRO A 51 18.02 8.64 9.90
C PRO A 51 18.96 8.83 8.72
N LYS A 52 19.98 7.98 8.61
CA LYS A 52 20.97 8.08 7.54
C LYS A 52 20.19 8.02 6.23
N SER A 53 20.23 9.09 5.45
CA SER A 53 19.62 9.14 4.12
C SER A 53 20.27 8.04 3.27
N GLY A 54 19.62 6.89 3.20
CA GLY A 54 20.18 5.70 2.57
C GLY A 54 20.30 4.45 3.44
N TYR A 55 19.62 4.38 4.59
CA TYR A 55 19.53 3.15 5.41
C TYR A 55 19.09 1.91 4.59
N CYS A 56 18.43 2.11 3.43
CA CYS A 56 18.00 1.05 2.53
C CYS A 56 18.62 1.12 1.12
N THR A 57 19.69 1.89 0.88
CA THR A 57 20.33 1.93 -0.46
C THR A 57 21.09 0.63 -0.75
N ASN A 58 21.64 0.01 0.30
CA ASN A 58 22.38 -1.24 0.24
C ASN A 58 21.57 -2.39 0.88
N LYS A 59 21.87 -3.62 0.45
CA LYS A 59 21.24 -4.84 0.99
C LYS A 59 21.48 -4.90 2.51
N PRO A 60 20.44 -5.07 3.36
CA PRO A 60 20.63 -5.29 4.79
C PRO A 60 21.43 -6.59 5.00
N LEU A 61 22.38 -6.58 5.95
CA LEU A 61 23.25 -7.72 6.22
C LEU A 61 22.47 -8.99 6.60
N THR A 62 21.32 -8.81 7.26
CA THR A 62 20.44 -9.88 7.74
C THR A 62 19.42 -10.37 6.70
N LEU A 63 19.29 -9.71 5.55
CA LEU A 63 18.25 -10.03 4.58
C LEU A 63 18.73 -11.07 3.57
N ASP A 64 17.88 -12.03 3.22
CA ASP A 64 18.17 -12.95 2.14
C ASP A 64 18.28 -12.22 0.77
N THR A 65 19.17 -12.71 -0.09
CA THR A 65 19.38 -12.18 -1.45
C THR A 65 18.15 -12.31 -2.33
N THR A 66 17.34 -13.36 -2.16
CA THR A 66 16.13 -13.60 -2.96
C THR A 66 15.05 -12.59 -2.61
N VAL A 67 14.84 -12.34 -1.31
CA VAL A 67 13.88 -11.36 -0.80
C VAL A 67 14.27 -9.96 -1.23
N TRP A 68 15.57 -9.63 -1.18
CA TRP A 68 16.07 -8.33 -1.63
C TRP A 68 15.81 -8.06 -3.12
N LYS A 69 15.96 -9.08 -3.97
CA LYS A 69 15.63 -8.97 -5.41
C LYS A 69 14.15 -8.66 -5.63
N LYS A 70 13.26 -9.34 -4.90
CA LYS A 70 11.81 -9.08 -4.95
C LYS A 70 11.48 -7.66 -4.47
N TYR A 71 12.10 -7.23 -3.36
CA TYR A 71 11.91 -5.89 -2.82
C TYR A 71 12.26 -4.79 -3.84
N LYS A 72 13.39 -4.94 -4.55
CA LYS A 72 13.77 -4.03 -5.64
C LYS A 72 12.77 -4.04 -6.79
N LEU A 73 12.37 -5.24 -7.24
CA LEU A 73 11.43 -5.40 -8.35
C LEU A 73 10.09 -4.71 -8.07
N PHE A 74 9.50 -4.93 -6.89
CA PHE A 74 8.24 -4.29 -6.52
C PHE A 74 8.40 -2.80 -6.18
N GLY A 75 9.55 -2.39 -5.63
CA GLY A 75 9.87 -0.98 -5.41
C GLY A 75 9.98 -0.19 -6.71
N GLU A 76 10.56 -0.77 -7.76
CA GLU A 76 10.59 -0.16 -9.11
C GLU A 76 9.20 -0.13 -9.75
N ALA A 77 8.39 -1.16 -9.55
CA ALA A 77 7.02 -1.19 -10.05
C ALA A 77 6.17 -0.07 -9.42
N LEU A 78 6.33 0.16 -8.11
CA LEU A 78 5.66 1.25 -7.40
C LEU A 78 6.08 2.63 -7.94
N ARG A 79 7.36 2.81 -8.28
CA ARG A 79 7.88 4.06 -8.90
C ARG A 79 7.34 4.31 -10.30
N LYS A 80 6.95 3.25 -11.01
CA LYS A 80 6.37 3.32 -12.36
C LYS A 80 4.83 3.35 -12.33
N ASP A 81 4.23 3.52 -11.15
CA ASP A 81 2.78 3.47 -10.93
C ASP A 81 2.12 2.23 -11.55
N MET A 82 2.82 1.09 -11.56
CA MET A 82 2.33 -0.15 -12.14
C MET A 82 1.46 -0.89 -11.11
N PRO A 83 0.29 -1.44 -11.50
CA PRO A 83 -0.52 -2.27 -10.61
C PRO A 83 0.23 -3.51 -10.15
N ILE A 84 0.12 -3.82 -8.85
CA ILE A 84 0.88 -4.89 -8.19
C ILE A 84 0.62 -6.26 -8.83
N HIS A 85 -0.62 -6.56 -9.21
CA HIS A 85 -1.01 -7.86 -9.79
C HIS A 85 -0.42 -8.12 -11.20
N VAL A 86 0.27 -7.14 -11.79
CA VAL A 86 0.97 -7.25 -13.09
C VAL A 86 2.49 -7.05 -12.95
N SER A 87 2.93 -6.67 -11.75
CA SER A 87 4.29 -6.20 -11.51
C SER A 87 5.36 -7.30 -11.51
N GLY A 88 4.99 -8.58 -11.37
CA GLY A 88 5.90 -9.72 -11.52
C GLY A 88 6.32 -10.00 -12.98
N GLY A 89 5.80 -9.24 -13.94
CA GLY A 89 6.28 -9.20 -15.31
C GLY A 89 5.40 -9.97 -16.30
N ARG A 90 6.01 -10.63 -17.30
CA ARG A 90 5.27 -11.26 -18.41
C ARG A 90 4.38 -12.42 -17.97
N LYS A 91 4.78 -13.17 -16.94
CA LYS A 91 4.01 -14.30 -16.42
C LYS A 91 2.69 -13.84 -15.83
N ASP A 92 2.72 -12.80 -15.00
CA ASP A 92 1.52 -12.22 -14.39
C ASP A 92 0.56 -11.67 -15.46
N LYS A 93 1.10 -11.03 -16.51
CA LYS A 93 0.28 -10.56 -17.65
C LYS A 93 -0.44 -11.69 -18.38
N LEU A 94 0.25 -12.79 -18.64
CA LEU A 94 -0.34 -13.95 -19.30
C LEU A 94 -1.41 -14.61 -18.43
N LEU A 95 -1.13 -14.76 -17.12
CA LEU A 95 -2.08 -15.33 -16.17
C LEU A 95 -3.34 -14.45 -16.05
N TYR A 96 -3.15 -13.14 -15.90
CA TYR A 96 -4.26 -12.19 -15.87
C TYR A 96 -5.07 -12.23 -17.18
N GLY A 97 -4.40 -12.27 -18.32
CA GLY A 97 -5.04 -12.39 -19.62
C GLY A 97 -5.90 -13.65 -19.73
N PHE A 98 -5.39 -14.81 -19.28
CA PHE A 98 -6.13 -16.07 -19.28
C PHE A 98 -7.37 -16.02 -18.38
N ILE A 99 -7.24 -15.44 -17.18
CA ILE A 99 -8.38 -15.28 -16.27
C ILE A 99 -9.44 -14.37 -16.89
N ALA A 100 -9.02 -13.23 -17.45
CA ALA A 100 -9.93 -12.27 -18.07
C ALA A 100 -10.68 -12.87 -19.28
N THR A 101 -10.00 -13.63 -20.14
CA THR A 101 -10.64 -14.28 -21.29
C THR A 101 -11.58 -15.39 -20.85
N TYR A 102 -11.20 -16.20 -19.86
CA TYR A 102 -12.04 -17.26 -19.33
C TYR A 102 -13.34 -16.71 -18.73
N VAL A 103 -13.23 -15.68 -17.87
CA VAL A 103 -14.40 -15.02 -17.28
C VAL A 103 -15.27 -14.37 -18.37
N GLY A 104 -14.67 -13.74 -19.37
CA GLY A 104 -15.38 -13.16 -20.51
C GLY A 104 -16.20 -14.22 -21.27
N LEU A 105 -15.61 -15.37 -21.58
CA LEU A 105 -16.29 -16.47 -22.25
C LEU A 105 -17.43 -17.05 -21.41
N CYS A 106 -17.22 -17.24 -20.10
CA CYS A 106 -18.28 -17.67 -19.19
C CYS A 106 -19.45 -16.68 -19.17
N THR A 107 -19.14 -15.38 -19.11
CA THR A 107 -20.17 -14.32 -19.07
C THR A 107 -20.97 -14.27 -20.36
N LEU A 108 -20.31 -14.42 -21.53
CA LEU A 108 -20.98 -14.48 -22.83
C LEU A 108 -21.88 -15.70 -22.95
N ASN A 109 -21.43 -16.88 -22.50
CA ASN A 109 -22.25 -18.09 -22.50
C ASN A 109 -23.46 -17.95 -21.58
N SER A 110 -23.29 -17.38 -20.38
CA SER A 110 -24.41 -17.09 -19.49
C SER A 110 -25.41 -16.13 -20.14
N PHE A 111 -24.93 -15.07 -20.79
CA PHE A 111 -25.77 -14.11 -21.48
C PHE A 111 -26.54 -14.75 -22.65
N TYR A 112 -25.88 -15.59 -23.45
CA TYR A 112 -26.51 -16.34 -24.52
C TYR A 112 -27.62 -17.25 -24.01
N PHE A 113 -27.39 -17.97 -22.90
CA PHE A 113 -28.39 -18.84 -22.31
C PHE A 113 -29.62 -18.05 -21.84
N ILE A 114 -29.41 -16.91 -21.17
CA ILE A 114 -30.50 -16.02 -20.73
C ILE A 114 -31.27 -15.47 -21.93
N ALA A 115 -30.58 -14.97 -22.95
CA ALA A 115 -31.22 -14.42 -24.14
C ALA A 115 -32.02 -15.49 -24.90
N LYS A 116 -31.51 -16.72 -24.99
CA LYS A 116 -32.23 -17.85 -25.60
C LYS A 116 -33.51 -18.19 -24.83
N GLU A 117 -33.44 -18.28 -23.50
CA GLU A 117 -34.61 -18.55 -22.65
C GLU A 117 -35.67 -17.45 -22.75
N VAL A 118 -35.27 -16.17 -22.81
CA VAL A 118 -36.21 -15.04 -22.81
C VAL A 118 -36.84 -14.79 -24.19
N PHE A 119 -36.06 -14.91 -25.27
CA PHE A 119 -36.51 -14.47 -26.60
C PHE A 119 -36.87 -15.60 -27.57
N PHE A 120 -36.35 -16.82 -27.38
CA PHE A 120 -36.47 -17.89 -28.37
C PHE A 120 -37.19 -19.14 -27.86
N LYS A 121 -37.71 -19.11 -26.63
CA LYS A 121 -38.52 -20.19 -26.05
C LYS A 121 -40.01 -19.87 -26.25
N ASN A 122 -40.45 -19.95 -27.51
CA ASN A 122 -41.84 -20.16 -27.90
C ASN A 122 -41.92 -21.52 -28.61
#